data_AF-A0A5E8BYR8-F1
#
_entry.id   AF-A0A5E8BYR8-F1
#
_cell.length_a   1.000
_cell.length_b   1.000
_cell.length_c   1.000
_cell.angle_alpha   90.00
_cell.angle_beta   90.00
_cell.angle_gamma   90.00
#
_symmetry.space_group_name_H-M   'P 1'
#
loop_
_entity.id
_entity.type
_entity.pdbx_description
1 polymer ?
#
loop_
_entity_poly.entity_id
_entity_poly.type
_entity_poly.pdbx_seq_one_letter_code
_entity_poly.pdbx_strand_id
1 'polypeptide(L)'
;MTRSTEHQRPELVSFDDIDYSDNQALKQAQESFVREQWIRVEALKTVRRALEKCFQTQGVNQYENCKDIAEKYLDMLPTHRVKGYLAYQRNDPRK
;
A
#
# COMPACT_ATOMS: atom_id res chain seq x y z
N MET A 1 2.04 28.46 -11.09
CA MET A 1 1.47 27.20 -10.59
C MET A 1 1.73 27.12 -9.10
N THR A 2 0.80 27.61 -8.28
CA THR A 2 0.87 27.50 -6.83
C THR A 2 0.56 26.05 -6.45
N ARG A 3 1.55 25.28 -5.99
CA ARG A 3 1.29 24.02 -5.30
C ARG A 3 0.57 24.38 -4.01
N SER A 4 -0.70 24.02 -3.89
CA SER A 4 -1.41 24.06 -2.61
C SER A 4 -0.64 23.22 -1.59
N THR A 5 -0.42 23.77 -0.41
CA THR A 5 0.26 23.13 0.72
C THR A 5 -0.63 22.12 1.45
N GLU A 6 -1.88 21.97 1.03
CA GLU A 6 -2.89 21.14 1.66
C GLU A 6 -2.78 19.67 1.21
N HIS A 7 -2.93 18.76 2.17
CA HIS A 7 -2.94 17.33 1.89
C HIS A 7 -4.28 16.92 1.25
N GLN A 8 -4.24 16.52 -0.01
CA GLN A 8 -5.42 16.07 -0.75
C GLN A 8 -5.79 14.64 -0.37
N ARG A 9 -7.09 14.40 -0.15
CA ARG A 9 -7.67 13.08 0.15
C ARG A 9 -8.80 12.78 -0.83
N PRO A 10 -8.49 12.26 -2.04
CA PRO A 10 -9.52 11.99 -3.04
C PRO A 10 -10.37 10.77 -2.65
N GLU A 11 -11.56 10.68 -3.23
CA GLU A 11 -12.49 9.57 -3.02
C GLU A 11 -11.90 8.23 -3.53
N LEU A 12 -12.30 7.14 -2.87
CA LEU A 12 -11.93 5.78 -3.27
C LEU A 12 -12.97 5.24 -4.26
N VAL A 13 -12.53 5.00 -5.49
CA VAL A 13 -13.37 4.45 -6.56
C VAL A 13 -12.90 3.04 -6.87
N SER A 14 -13.84 2.09 -6.97
CA SER A 14 -13.57 0.69 -7.31
C SER A 14 -13.85 0.41 -8.77
N PHE A 15 -13.10 -0.51 -9.39
CA PHE A 15 -13.39 -0.99 -10.76
C PHE A 15 -14.75 -1.70 -10.84
N ASP A 16 -15.12 -2.36 -9.74
CA ASP A 16 -16.34 -3.13 -9.56
C ASP A 16 -17.65 -2.33 -9.71
N ASP A 17 -17.57 -1.01 -9.51
CA ASP A 17 -18.74 -0.13 -9.33
C ASP A 17 -18.84 0.96 -10.42
N ILE A 18 -18.00 0.87 -11.47
CA ILE A 18 -17.95 1.86 -12.56
C ILE A 18 -18.34 1.28 -13.93
N ASP A 19 -18.75 2.19 -14.83
CA ASP A 19 -18.78 1.91 -16.26
C ASP A 19 -17.42 2.22 -16.87
N TYR A 20 -16.85 1.26 -17.61
CA TYR A 20 -15.54 1.38 -18.25
C TYR A 20 -15.59 2.35 -19.45
N SER A 21 -16.79 2.69 -19.95
CA SER A 21 -16.96 3.72 -20.98
C SER A 21 -16.75 5.14 -20.43
N ASP A 22 -16.93 5.34 -19.12
CA ASP A 22 -16.61 6.60 -18.44
C ASP A 22 -15.10 6.68 -18.13
N ASN A 23 -14.39 7.42 -18.98
CA ASN A 23 -12.96 7.62 -18.85
C ASN A 23 -12.54 8.29 -17.53
N GLN A 24 -13.40 9.15 -16.96
CA GLN A 24 -13.10 9.84 -15.71
C GLN A 24 -13.20 8.87 -14.53
N ALA A 25 -14.30 8.12 -14.45
CA ALA A 25 -14.48 7.10 -13.41
C ALA A 25 -13.41 6.00 -13.50
N LEU A 26 -13.08 5.56 -14.72
CA LEU A 26 -12.01 4.59 -14.96
C LEU A 26 -10.65 5.09 -14.45
N LYS A 27 -10.31 6.36 -14.74
CA LYS A 27 -9.06 6.95 -14.27
C LYS A 27 -9.02 7.04 -12.74
N GLN A 28 -10.12 7.43 -12.11
CA GLN A 28 -10.22 7.51 -10.65
C GLN A 28 -10.08 6.14 -9.98
N ALA A 29 -10.64 5.07 -10.58
CA ALA A 29 -10.48 3.71 -10.08
C ALA A 29 -9.01 3.23 -10.17
N GLN A 30 -8.35 3.49 -11.30
CA GLN A 30 -6.91 3.20 -11.48
C GLN A 30 -6.04 3.90 -10.43
N GLU A 31 -6.29 5.19 -10.21
CA GLU A 31 -5.56 5.98 -9.22
C GLU A 31 -5.81 5.49 -7.80
N SER A 32 -7.08 5.24 -7.44
CA SER A 32 -7.47 4.71 -6.13
C SER A 32 -6.78 3.38 -5.85
N PHE A 33 -6.81 2.45 -6.79
CA PHE A 33 -6.19 1.13 -6.66
C PHE A 33 -4.68 1.23 -6.40
N VAL A 34 -3.97 2.10 -7.13
CA VAL A 34 -2.51 2.26 -6.97
C VAL A 34 -2.16 3.01 -5.69
N ARG A 35 -2.96 4.02 -5.29
CA ARG A 35 -2.73 4.74 -4.02
C ARG A 35 -2.81 3.81 -2.81
N GLU A 36 -3.79 2.92 -2.78
CA GLU A 36 -3.92 1.94 -1.69
C GLU A 36 -2.73 0.95 -1.66
N GLN A 37 -2.20 0.57 -2.82
CA GLN A 37 -0.95 -0.22 -2.86
C GLN A 37 0.24 0.55 -2.29
N TRP A 38 0.35 1.85 -2.54
CA TRP A 38 1.39 2.69 -1.94
C TRP A 38 1.21 2.84 -0.42
N ILE A 39 -0.03 2.97 0.06
CA ILE A 39 -0.33 2.99 1.51
C ILE A 39 0.15 1.69 2.17
N ARG A 40 -0.08 0.53 1.53
CA ARG A 40 0.45 -0.76 2.01
C ARG A 40 1.98 -0.80 2.03
N VAL A 41 2.63 -0.23 1.03
CA VAL A 41 4.11 -0.10 1.01
C VAL A 41 4.60 0.79 2.15
N GLU A 42 3.93 1.91 2.45
CA GLU A 42 4.28 2.78 3.58
C GLU A 42 4.02 2.09 4.94
N ALA A 43 3.00 1.23 5.03
CA ALA A 43 2.79 0.38 6.20
C ALA A 43 3.95 -0.61 6.40
N LEU A 44 4.40 -1.27 5.33
CA LEU A 44 5.58 -2.16 5.37
C LEU A 44 6.85 -1.38 5.78
N LYS A 45 7.06 -0.18 5.23
CA LYS A 45 8.19 0.69 5.61
C LYS A 45 8.13 1.09 7.08
N THR A 46 6.95 1.34 7.62
CA THR A 46 6.75 1.64 9.04
C THR A 46 7.17 0.47 9.92
N VAL A 47 6.76 -0.75 9.57
CA VAL A 47 7.19 -1.97 10.28
C VAL A 47 8.70 -2.16 10.16
N ARG A 48 9.28 -1.95 8.98
CA ARG A 48 10.73 -2.02 8.79
C ARG A 48 11.50 -1.03 9.67
N ARG A 49 11.05 0.23 9.75
CA ARG A 49 11.67 1.24 10.63
C ARG A 49 11.58 0.85 12.11
N ALA A 50 10.45 0.26 12.52
CA ALA A 50 10.28 -0.24 13.88
C ALA A 50 11.24 -1.42 14.17
N LEU A 51 11.42 -2.32 13.19
CA LEU A 51 12.36 -3.43 13.27
C LEU A 51 13.82 -2.92 13.39
N GLU A 52 14.23 -2.02 12.50
CA GLU A 52 15.56 -1.40 12.51
C GLU A 52 15.84 -0.75 13.87
N LYS A 53 14.87 0.00 14.41
CA LYS A 53 14.99 0.62 15.74
C LYS A 53 15.11 -0.42 16.84
N CYS A 54 14.33 -1.51 16.79
CA CYS A 54 14.40 -2.58 17.79
C CYS A 54 15.78 -3.25 17.80
N PHE A 55 16.32 -3.58 16.63
CA PHE A 55 17.67 -4.16 16.50
C PHE A 55 18.75 -3.22 17.05
N GLN A 56 18.62 -1.92 16.83
CA GLN A 56 19.55 -0.92 17.35
C GLN A 56 19.51 -0.78 18.88
N THR A 57 18.35 -0.97 19.51
CA THR A 57 18.18 -0.72 20.96
C THR A 57 18.31 -1.96 21.83
N GLN A 58 17.97 -3.15 21.32
CA GLN A 58 17.92 -4.38 22.13
C GLN A 58 19.28 -5.10 22.27
N GLY A 59 20.29 -4.71 21.49
CA GLY A 59 21.64 -5.26 21.59
C GLY A 59 21.66 -6.78 21.40
N VAL A 60 22.22 -7.52 22.35
CA VAL A 60 22.33 -9.00 22.29
C VAL A 60 20.98 -9.71 22.36
N ASN A 61 19.93 -9.09 22.93
CA ASN A 61 18.61 -9.69 23.13
C ASN A 61 17.66 -9.49 21.94
N GLN A 62 18.15 -8.93 20.82
CA GLN A 62 17.34 -8.60 19.64
C GLN A 62 16.55 -9.79 19.06
N TYR A 63 17.07 -11.02 19.17
CA TYR A 63 16.40 -12.21 18.62
C TYR A 63 15.11 -12.59 19.36
N GLU A 64 15.04 -12.29 20.66
CA GLU A 64 13.84 -12.51 21.46
C GLU A 64 12.91 -11.29 21.37
N ASN A 65 13.46 -10.11 21.63
CA ASN A 65 12.65 -8.89 21.79
C ASN A 65 12.12 -8.31 20.47
N CYS A 66 12.75 -8.60 19.33
CA CYS A 66 12.33 -8.10 18.02
C CYS A 66 11.64 -9.15 17.15
N LYS A 67 11.43 -10.37 17.66
CA LYS A 67 10.90 -11.52 16.91
C LYS A 67 9.56 -11.20 16.24
N ASP A 68 8.60 -10.69 16.99
CA ASP A 68 7.24 -10.43 16.49
C ASP A 68 7.24 -9.39 15.35
N ILE A 69 8.12 -8.39 15.44
CA ILE A 69 8.25 -7.36 14.41
C ILE A 69 8.93 -7.95 13.16
N ALA A 70 9.90 -8.85 13.35
CA ALA A 70 10.59 -9.54 12.27
C ALA A 70 9.63 -10.47 11.50
N GLU A 71 8.86 -11.29 12.23
CA GLU A 71 7.84 -12.17 11.64
C GLU A 71 6.80 -11.35 10.88
N LYS A 72 6.26 -10.29 11.49
CA LYS A 72 5.33 -9.38 10.82
C LYS A 72 5.90 -8.75 9.55
N TYR A 73 7.17 -8.33 9.57
CA TYR A 73 7.83 -7.78 8.39
C TYR A 73 7.91 -8.82 7.26
N LEU A 74 8.30 -10.06 7.59
CA LEU A 74 8.40 -11.16 6.63
C LEU A 74 7.04 -11.54 6.04
N ASP A 75 5.99 -11.57 6.87
CA ASP A 75 4.62 -11.85 6.43
C ASP A 75 4.07 -10.76 5.48
N MET A 76 4.43 -9.51 5.74
CA MET A 76 3.99 -8.38 4.92
C MET A 76 4.77 -8.29 3.59
N LEU A 77 6.04 -8.70 3.55
CA LEU A 77 6.95 -8.56 2.42
C LEU A 77 6.40 -9.07 1.06
N PRO A 78 5.81 -10.29 0.95
CA PRO A 78 5.30 -10.77 -0.33
C PRO A 78 4.03 -10.03 -0.82
N THR A 79 3.27 -9.45 0.10
CA THR A 79 1.92 -8.92 -0.17
C THR A 79 1.89 -7.38 -0.29
N HIS A 80 2.73 -6.66 0.45
CA HIS A 80 2.73 -5.19 0.55
C HIS A 80 3.68 -4.55 -0.49
N ARG A 81 3.38 -4.79 -1.76
CA ARG A 81 4.12 -4.26 -2.91
C ARG A 81 3.18 -3.70 -3.96
N VAL A 82 3.67 -2.75 -4.75
CA VAL A 82 2.92 -2.23 -5.91
C VAL A 82 2.87 -3.30 -6.98
N LYS A 83 1.66 -3.67 -7.40
CA LYS A 83 1.37 -4.65 -8.46
C LYS A 83 0.78 -3.98 -9.72
N GLY A 84 0.48 -2.68 -9.65
CA GLY A 84 -0.28 -1.98 -10.68
C GLY A 84 -1.75 -2.38 -10.68
N TYR A 85 -2.54 -1.83 -11.62
CA TYR A 85 -3.99 -2.04 -11.72
C TYR A 85 -4.41 -2.96 -12.87
N LEU A 86 -3.57 -3.12 -13.90
CA LEU A 86 -3.93 -3.80 -15.15
C LEU A 86 -4.39 -5.25 -14.96
N ALA A 87 -3.76 -5.98 -14.05
CA ALA A 87 -4.12 -7.37 -13.78
C ALA A 87 -5.55 -7.51 -13.24
N TYR A 88 -5.99 -6.57 -12.39
CA TYR A 88 -7.36 -6.54 -11.89
C TYR A 88 -8.32 -6.03 -12.97
N GLN A 89 -8.02 -4.88 -13.56
CA GLN A 89 -8.88 -4.25 -14.56
C GLN A 89 -9.17 -5.15 -15.78
N ARG A 90 -8.22 -5.97 -16.22
CA ARG A 90 -8.40 -6.88 -17.37
C ARG A 90 -9.08 -8.20 -17.02
N ASN A 91 -9.12 -8.56 -15.73
CA ASN A 91 -9.71 -9.81 -15.24
C ASN A 91 -10.73 -9.50 -14.14
N ASP A 92 -11.46 -8.40 -14.30
CA ASP A 92 -12.48 -7.97 -13.34
C ASP A 92 -13.57 -9.06 -13.29
N PRO A 93 -13.82 -9.72 -12.15
CA PRO A 93 -14.75 -10.83 -12.06
C PRO A 93 -16.20 -10.49 -12.41
N ARG A 94 -16.56 -9.20 -12.43
CA ARG A 94 -17.93 -8.73 -12.70
C ARG A 94 -18.17 -8.38 -14.17
N LYS A 95 -17.12 -8.31 -15.00
CA LYS A 95 -17.17 -7.90 -16.40
C LYS A 95 -16.75 -9.04 -17.31
#